data_AF-A0A955CDK5-F1
#
_entry.id   AF-A0A955CDK5-F1
#
_cell.length_a   1.000
_cell.length_b   1.000
_cell.length_c   1.000
_cell.angle_alpha   90.00
_cell.angle_beta   90.00
_cell.angle_gamma   90.00
#
_symmetry.space_group_name_H-M   'P 1'
#
loop_
_entity.id
_entity.type
_entity.pdbx_description
1 polymer ?
#
loop_
_entity_poly.entity_id
_entity_poly.type
_entity_poly.pdbx_seq_one_letter_code
_entity_poly.pdbx_strand_id
1 'polypeptide(L)'
;MKSCSANSPCLKFRLALKNCWAKAFRWNALLALAATSAIGLCDVPAARAAMTHRYTFNGVLDDSIGNADATLVGGAALAGIESVDLPGGAGDYLTLPSQEIDLSTYVDATFEAWFTIDQLASWQRLFDFGDRTVPVAEQNYVYYTVQAGGGGGLAVFANNGNRTEASHGNFNIGQQYHVAVVVDDNANGGSDTLSVYVDGSLATEVAHNKTLSAITGDFYLLGESLITADPNFNGQINEFRIYDDALSARDVRASYLAGPTPLATMRLEVDVVSGQVSIHTDELAPVPIDYYVIESAAGALDADQWNSLDEQGRDAHGPGPGQAWEEADLSNANWISELYLTGASDVSSDQPLALGRAYNPEVLGRGTDGDLTFQYAVQGGSLATGEVVYVSSPVAGDFNGDGQVDGVDFLLWQRQFGESLDAQDYAAWEAAFGEPSGQASSTAVPEPSAWLLALAIVAGARPIVASRHALGLALFR
;
A
#
# COMPACT_ATOMS: atom_id res chain seq x y z
N MET A 1 47.12 -11.61 -68.48
CA MET A 1 47.12 -12.64 -69.55
C MET A 1 46.17 -13.76 -69.15
N LYS A 2 45.50 -14.44 -70.10
CA LYS A 2 44.76 -15.73 -69.96
C LYS A 2 43.71 -15.82 -68.81
N SER A 3 42.40 -15.72 -69.04
CA SER A 3 41.44 -16.52 -69.84
C SER A 3 40.73 -17.63 -69.05
N CYS A 4 39.39 -17.62 -69.05
CA CYS A 4 38.52 -18.59 -68.37
C CYS A 4 38.52 -19.99 -69.04
N SER A 5 38.29 -21.06 -68.26
CA SER A 5 37.84 -22.40 -68.70
C SER A 5 37.66 -23.33 -67.49
N ALA A 6 36.74 -24.30 -67.39
CA ALA A 6 35.41 -24.50 -68.00
C ALA A 6 34.68 -25.70 -67.32
N ASN A 7 33.35 -25.76 -67.49
CA ASN A 7 32.49 -26.95 -67.56
C ASN A 7 32.39 -27.99 -66.41
N SER A 8 31.17 -28.05 -65.83
CA SER A 8 30.45 -29.21 -65.27
C SER A 8 30.09 -30.26 -66.38
N PRO A 9 29.26 -31.34 -66.21
CA PRO A 9 28.06 -31.48 -65.34
C PRO A 9 27.71 -32.90 -64.78
N CYS A 10 26.47 -33.00 -64.24
CA CYS A 10 25.64 -34.20 -63.94
C CYS A 10 25.91 -34.93 -62.60
N LEU A 11 24.92 -35.41 -61.83
CA LEU A 11 23.43 -35.37 -61.92
C LEU A 11 22.88 -35.48 -60.46
N LYS A 12 21.83 -34.78 -60.00
CA LYS A 12 20.39 -35.10 -60.19
C LYS A 12 19.44 -33.95 -59.81
N PHE A 13 18.41 -33.79 -60.65
CA PHE A 13 17.17 -32.99 -60.50
C PHE A 13 16.13 -33.72 -59.61
N ARG A 14 14.96 -33.21 -59.15
CA ARG A 14 14.06 -32.01 -59.29
C ARG A 14 13.45 -31.75 -57.86
N LEU A 15 12.72 -30.71 -57.46
CA LEU A 15 12.05 -29.47 -57.97
C LEU A 15 12.11 -28.44 -56.78
N ALA A 16 11.66 -27.18 -56.73
CA ALA A 16 10.97 -26.19 -57.58
C ALA A 16 11.53 -24.77 -57.22
N LEU A 17 11.50 -23.69 -58.03
CA LEU A 17 10.41 -22.78 -58.44
C LEU A 17 9.65 -22.11 -57.26
N LYS A 18 9.59 -20.77 -57.09
CA LYS A 18 9.99 -19.64 -57.98
C LYS A 18 10.22 -18.30 -57.22
N ASN A 19 11.26 -17.55 -57.65
CA ASN A 19 11.31 -16.11 -58.04
C ASN A 19 10.69 -14.99 -57.14
N CYS A 20 11.24 -13.76 -57.03
CA CYS A 20 12.46 -13.13 -57.58
C CYS A 20 12.83 -11.79 -56.86
N TRP A 21 14.14 -11.48 -56.77
CA TRP A 21 14.86 -10.20 -57.05
C TRP A 21 14.06 -8.85 -56.97
N ALA A 22 14.54 -7.72 -56.40
CA ALA A 22 15.91 -7.16 -56.43
C ALA A 22 16.14 -5.90 -55.53
N LYS A 23 17.40 -5.44 -55.45
CA LYS A 23 17.90 -4.04 -55.23
C LYS A 23 17.60 -3.26 -53.92
N ALA A 24 18.60 -3.27 -53.03
CA ALA A 24 19.46 -2.13 -52.61
C ALA A 24 18.90 -0.72 -52.24
N PHE A 25 19.57 -0.16 -51.20
CA PHE A 25 19.88 1.28 -50.94
C PHE A 25 19.01 2.10 -49.94
N ARG A 26 19.35 1.92 -48.65
CA ARG A 26 19.50 2.92 -47.55
C ARG A 26 18.42 4.01 -47.28
N TRP A 27 17.94 3.95 -46.02
CA TRP A 27 17.71 5.06 -45.08
C TRP A 27 16.53 6.03 -45.35
N ASN A 28 15.41 5.80 -44.64
CA ASN A 28 14.94 6.75 -43.63
C ASN A 28 13.97 6.09 -42.62
N ALA A 29 13.57 6.86 -41.60
CA ALA A 29 12.97 6.50 -40.31
C ALA A 29 11.71 5.58 -40.26
N LEU A 30 11.52 4.97 -39.08
CA LEU A 30 10.27 4.63 -38.37
C LEU A 30 9.14 3.89 -39.12
N LEU A 31 8.96 2.60 -38.80
CA LEU A 31 7.79 2.11 -38.02
C LEU A 31 7.96 0.63 -37.63
N ALA A 32 7.15 0.16 -36.67
CA ALA A 32 7.34 -1.13 -36.00
C ALA A 32 6.58 -2.29 -36.66
N LEU A 33 7.09 -3.52 -36.47
CA LEU A 33 6.25 -4.69 -36.25
C LEU A 33 7.00 -5.71 -35.40
N ALA A 34 6.35 -6.25 -34.37
CA ALA A 34 6.91 -7.30 -33.53
C ALA A 34 6.87 -8.68 -34.22
N ALA A 35 7.84 -9.53 -33.92
CA ALA A 35 7.84 -10.94 -34.28
C ALA A 35 8.17 -11.75 -33.02
N THR A 36 7.15 -12.06 -32.22
CA THR A 36 7.28 -12.86 -31.00
C THR A 36 7.82 -14.25 -31.32
N SER A 37 8.76 -14.70 -30.50
CA SER A 37 9.18 -16.11 -30.41
C SER A 37 9.27 -16.50 -28.94
N ALA A 38 8.15 -16.33 -28.25
CA ALA A 38 7.96 -16.88 -26.91
C ALA A 38 7.96 -18.40 -27.02
N ILE A 39 9.09 -19.03 -26.72
CA ILE A 39 9.10 -20.43 -26.30
C ILE A 39 8.37 -20.44 -24.97
N GLY A 40 7.13 -20.92 -24.98
CA GLY A 40 6.36 -21.10 -23.76
C GLY A 40 7.04 -22.15 -22.88
N LEU A 41 7.88 -21.69 -21.94
CA LEU A 41 7.96 -22.39 -20.67
C LEU A 41 6.55 -22.42 -20.11
N CYS A 42 6.12 -23.60 -19.66
CA CYS A 42 5.00 -23.66 -18.76
C CYS A 42 5.51 -23.07 -17.44
N ASP A 43 5.22 -21.80 -17.19
CA ASP A 43 5.21 -21.26 -15.83
C ASP A 43 4.10 -22.00 -15.09
N VAL A 44 4.43 -23.20 -14.61
CA VAL A 44 3.83 -23.72 -13.39
C VAL A 44 4.05 -22.61 -12.37
N PRO A 45 3.00 -22.04 -11.75
CA PRO A 45 3.23 -21.18 -10.62
C PRO A 45 3.91 -22.05 -9.58
N ALA A 46 5.20 -21.78 -9.31
CA ALA A 46 5.73 -22.06 -8.00
C ALA A 46 4.73 -21.45 -7.02
N ALA A 47 4.27 -22.24 -6.04
CA ALA A 47 3.49 -21.66 -4.97
C ALA A 47 4.34 -20.51 -4.41
N ARG A 48 3.80 -19.29 -4.40
CA ARG A 48 4.49 -18.20 -3.72
C ARG A 48 4.62 -18.65 -2.28
N ALA A 49 5.86 -18.78 -1.82
CA ALA A 49 6.21 -19.00 -0.42
C ALA A 49 5.28 -18.17 0.46
N ALA A 50 4.62 -18.81 1.43
CA ALA A 50 3.70 -18.10 2.29
C ALA A 50 4.51 -17.23 3.25
N MET A 51 4.37 -15.93 3.09
CA MET A 51 4.72 -14.98 4.13
C MET A 51 3.71 -15.19 5.25
N THR A 52 4.21 -15.48 6.45
CA THR A 52 3.38 -15.72 7.64
C THR A 52 3.30 -14.49 8.52
N HIS A 53 4.37 -13.70 8.58
CA HIS A 53 4.44 -12.45 9.36
C HIS A 53 5.16 -11.34 8.60
N ARG A 54 4.70 -10.09 8.74
CA ARG A 54 5.35 -8.92 8.13
C ARG A 54 5.16 -7.65 8.95
N TYR A 55 6.27 -7.13 9.45
CA TYR A 55 6.38 -5.88 10.19
C TYR A 55 6.96 -4.83 9.26
N THR A 56 6.09 -3.99 8.68
CA THR A 56 6.48 -2.93 7.73
C THR A 56 7.09 -1.71 8.42
N PHE A 57 6.89 -1.58 9.73
CA PHE A 57 7.24 -0.40 10.54
C PHE A 57 6.78 0.95 9.96
N ASN A 58 5.73 0.92 9.13
CA ASN A 58 5.25 2.07 8.37
C ASN A 58 4.40 3.03 9.24
N GLY A 59 5.01 3.55 10.31
CA GLY A 59 4.36 4.33 11.38
C GLY A 59 3.67 3.48 12.46
N VAL A 60 3.60 2.16 12.28
CA VAL A 60 2.91 1.19 13.14
C VAL A 60 3.81 -0.01 13.48
N LEU A 61 3.38 -0.87 14.41
CA LEU A 61 4.14 -2.04 14.90
C LEU A 61 3.43 -3.37 14.62
N ASP A 62 2.40 -3.36 13.79
CA ASP A 62 1.51 -4.48 13.52
C ASP A 62 2.19 -5.61 12.72
N ASP A 63 1.69 -6.81 12.91
CA ASP A 63 1.93 -7.93 11.99
C ASP A 63 0.90 -7.89 10.86
N SER A 64 1.20 -7.12 9.81
CA SER A 64 0.32 -6.83 8.66
C SER A 64 -0.07 -8.03 7.76
N ILE A 65 0.20 -9.27 8.21
CA ILE A 65 -0.12 -10.53 7.52
C ILE A 65 -0.65 -11.59 8.49
N GLY A 66 -0.05 -11.71 9.68
CA GLY A 66 -0.47 -12.63 10.73
C GLY A 66 -1.33 -11.95 11.80
N ASN A 67 -0.84 -11.99 13.04
CA ASN A 67 -1.46 -11.36 14.22
C ASN A 67 -0.45 -11.09 15.36
N ALA A 68 0.84 -11.35 15.14
CA ALA A 68 1.86 -11.37 16.17
C ALA A 68 2.54 -10.00 16.35
N ASP A 69 1.76 -8.97 16.72
CA ASP A 69 2.18 -7.56 16.76
C ASP A 69 3.44 -7.33 17.61
N ALA A 70 4.36 -6.49 17.11
CA ALA A 70 5.63 -6.21 17.75
C ALA A 70 5.51 -5.22 18.92
N THR A 71 6.30 -5.42 19.97
CA THR A 71 6.35 -4.52 21.14
C THR A 71 7.74 -3.92 21.32
N LEU A 72 7.84 -2.59 21.32
CA LEU A 72 9.06 -1.83 21.63
C LEU A 72 9.46 -1.98 23.10
N VAL A 73 10.77 -2.08 23.37
CA VAL A 73 11.35 -2.14 24.71
C VAL A 73 12.52 -1.16 24.83
N GLY A 74 12.68 -0.59 26.03
CA GLY A 74 13.76 0.35 26.35
C GLY A 74 13.58 1.70 25.66
N GLY A 75 14.62 2.15 24.98
CA GLY A 75 14.66 3.33 24.13
C GLY A 75 14.36 3.09 22.65
N ALA A 76 13.97 1.87 22.25
CA ALA A 76 13.54 1.61 20.87
C ALA A 76 12.29 2.44 20.51
N ALA A 77 12.24 3.02 19.32
CA ALA A 77 11.17 3.92 18.89
C ALA A 77 10.95 3.88 17.38
N LEU A 78 9.74 4.20 16.91
CA LEU A 78 9.49 4.43 15.49
C LEU A 78 10.28 5.66 15.01
N ALA A 79 11.11 5.48 13.97
CA ALA A 79 11.88 6.53 13.33
C ALA A 79 11.01 7.22 12.26
N GLY A 80 10.04 7.99 12.72
CA GLY A 80 9.01 8.58 11.88
C GLY A 80 8.06 7.51 11.36
N ILE A 81 8.10 7.24 10.06
CA ILE A 81 7.15 6.38 9.35
C ILE A 81 7.79 5.30 8.47
N GLU A 82 9.12 5.14 8.45
CA GLU A 82 9.79 4.20 7.51
C GLU A 82 10.60 3.08 8.20
N SER A 83 10.68 3.08 9.54
CA SER A 83 11.49 2.14 10.32
C SER A 83 11.26 2.25 11.83
N VAL A 84 11.80 1.27 12.58
CA VAL A 84 12.11 1.42 14.01
C VAL A 84 13.60 1.70 14.20
N ASP A 85 13.92 2.74 14.97
CA ASP A 85 15.26 3.02 15.50
C ASP A 85 15.54 2.18 16.75
N LEU A 86 16.76 1.61 16.76
CA LEU A 86 17.35 0.88 17.86
C LEU A 86 18.63 1.63 18.27
N PRO A 87 18.56 2.51 19.28
CA PRO A 87 19.72 3.32 19.69
C PRO A 87 20.85 2.55 20.40
N GLY A 88 20.78 1.21 20.48
CA GLY A 88 21.86 0.34 20.93
C GLY A 88 22.25 0.46 22.42
N GLY A 89 21.40 1.09 23.23
CA GLY A 89 21.50 1.05 24.68
C GLY A 89 21.09 -0.30 25.26
N ALA A 90 21.34 -0.46 26.56
CA ALA A 90 21.09 -1.73 27.25
C ALA A 90 19.58 -1.93 27.49
N GLY A 91 18.96 -2.78 26.67
CA GLY A 91 17.53 -3.05 26.71
C GLY A 91 16.71 -2.34 25.63
N ASP A 92 17.36 -1.78 24.60
CA ASP A 92 16.69 -1.18 23.44
C ASP A 92 16.49 -2.26 22.35
N TYR A 93 15.26 -2.76 22.17
CA TYR A 93 14.91 -3.85 21.24
C TYR A 93 13.40 -3.91 20.95
N LEU A 94 12.99 -4.77 20.01
CA LEU A 94 11.59 -5.22 19.87
C LEU A 94 11.47 -6.67 20.34
N THR A 95 10.37 -7.00 21.01
CA THR A 95 9.95 -8.39 21.23
C THR A 95 8.77 -8.73 20.32
N LEU A 96 8.77 -9.95 19.77
CA LEU A 96 7.67 -10.51 18.99
C LEU A 96 6.94 -11.61 19.81
N PRO A 97 5.62 -11.81 19.63
CA PRO A 97 4.87 -12.90 20.26
C PRO A 97 5.27 -14.30 19.76
N SER A 98 6.27 -14.91 20.41
CA SER A 98 6.81 -16.22 20.04
C SER A 98 5.76 -17.34 19.98
N GLN A 99 4.75 -17.28 20.85
CA GLN A 99 3.66 -18.25 20.94
C GLN A 99 2.60 -18.10 19.83
N GLU A 100 2.68 -17.04 19.02
CA GLU A 100 1.78 -16.78 17.89
C GLU A 100 2.50 -16.98 16.54
N ILE A 101 3.81 -16.77 16.51
CA ILE A 101 4.69 -17.13 15.38
C ILE A 101 4.97 -18.65 15.37
N ASP A 102 5.15 -19.27 16.54
CA ASP A 102 5.42 -20.69 16.78
C ASP A 102 6.24 -21.42 15.70
N LEU A 103 7.53 -21.03 15.59
CA LEU A 103 8.50 -21.70 14.70
C LEU A 103 8.65 -23.19 15.00
N SER A 104 8.17 -23.70 16.14
CA SER A 104 8.21 -25.14 16.41
C SER A 104 7.23 -25.95 15.54
N THR A 105 6.26 -25.28 14.90
CA THR A 105 5.35 -25.86 13.91
C THR A 105 5.87 -25.80 12.47
N TYR A 106 6.90 -24.98 12.22
CA TYR A 106 7.48 -24.78 10.89
C TYR A 106 8.40 -25.96 10.54
N VAL A 107 8.47 -26.31 9.25
CA VAL A 107 9.48 -27.24 8.73
C VAL A 107 10.67 -26.40 8.25
N ASP A 108 10.43 -25.63 7.18
CA ASP A 108 11.36 -24.69 6.60
C ASP A 108 11.04 -23.27 7.09
N ALA A 109 11.99 -22.33 7.00
CA ALA A 109 11.71 -20.93 7.25
C ALA A 109 12.64 -19.98 6.51
N THR A 110 12.16 -18.75 6.29
CA THR A 110 13.02 -17.64 5.88
C THR A 110 12.77 -16.42 6.76
N PHE A 111 13.84 -15.82 7.26
CA PHE A 111 13.86 -14.57 8.01
C PHE A 111 14.50 -13.49 7.13
N GLU A 112 13.72 -12.51 6.69
CA GLU A 112 14.14 -11.50 5.71
C GLU A 112 14.00 -10.09 6.30
N ALA A 113 15.00 -9.22 6.09
CA ALA A 113 15.09 -7.92 6.73
C ALA A 113 15.76 -6.85 5.86
N TRP A 114 15.24 -5.62 5.92
CA TRP A 114 15.90 -4.39 5.47
C TRP A 114 16.29 -3.56 6.68
N PHE A 115 17.56 -3.15 6.76
CA PHE A 115 18.11 -2.46 7.92
C PHE A 115 19.28 -1.57 7.56
N THR A 116 19.50 -0.52 8.35
CA THR A 116 20.67 0.37 8.31
C THR A 116 21.44 0.23 9.61
N ILE A 117 22.76 0.15 9.56
CA ILE A 117 23.61 0.08 10.77
C ILE A 117 24.20 1.46 11.05
N ASP A 118 24.00 2.01 12.24
CA ASP A 118 24.55 3.30 12.63
C ASP A 118 25.86 3.17 13.43
N GLN A 119 25.99 2.14 14.28
CA GLN A 119 27.26 1.79 14.93
C GLN A 119 27.49 0.27 14.98
N LEU A 120 28.62 -0.17 14.42
CA LEU A 120 29.08 -1.56 14.43
C LEU A 120 29.82 -1.92 15.72
N ALA A 121 29.34 -2.96 16.41
CA ALA A 121 30.02 -3.69 17.46
C ALA A 121 29.86 -5.20 17.23
N SER A 122 30.84 -6.00 17.66
CA SER A 122 30.75 -7.46 17.49
C SER A 122 29.69 -8.08 18.39
N TRP A 123 28.99 -9.07 17.85
CA TRP A 123 27.87 -9.81 18.42
C TRP A 123 26.54 -9.05 18.55
N GLN A 124 26.41 -7.85 17.98
CA GLN A 124 25.10 -7.23 17.76
C GLN A 124 24.22 -8.13 16.89
N ARG A 125 23.03 -8.48 17.37
CA ARG A 125 22.08 -9.34 16.63
C ARG A 125 20.93 -8.52 16.09
N LEU A 126 20.66 -8.70 14.80
CA LEU A 126 19.52 -8.09 14.11
C LEU A 126 18.24 -8.79 14.54
N PHE A 127 18.27 -10.13 14.59
CA PHE A 127 17.27 -10.96 15.25
C PHE A 127 17.95 -12.11 16.01
N ASP A 128 17.34 -12.58 17.09
CA ASP A 128 17.79 -13.71 17.92
C ASP A 128 16.56 -14.41 18.52
N PHE A 129 16.18 -15.56 17.96
CA PHE A 129 14.94 -16.28 18.27
C PHE A 129 15.26 -17.62 18.94
N GLY A 130 14.82 -17.82 20.19
CA GLY A 130 15.05 -19.08 20.92
C GLY A 130 14.97 -18.99 22.44
N ASP A 131 15.84 -19.74 23.12
CA ASP A 131 15.83 -19.89 24.58
C ASP A 131 17.04 -19.22 25.27
N ARG A 132 16.74 -18.36 26.25
CA ARG A 132 17.69 -17.62 27.12
C ARG A 132 17.79 -18.18 28.55
N THR A 133 16.91 -19.11 28.91
CA THR A 133 16.70 -19.62 30.27
C THR A 133 17.41 -20.94 30.56
N VAL A 134 17.60 -21.79 29.53
CA VAL A 134 18.37 -23.04 29.66
C VAL A 134 19.89 -22.81 29.52
N PRO A 135 20.74 -23.73 30.02
CA PRO A 135 22.19 -23.64 29.86
C PRO A 135 22.63 -23.58 28.40
N VAL A 136 23.72 -22.86 28.08
CA VAL A 136 24.22 -22.67 26.70
C VAL A 136 24.49 -23.98 25.94
N ALA A 137 24.77 -25.08 26.65
CA ALA A 137 24.94 -26.42 26.06
C ALA A 137 23.62 -27.14 25.71
N GLU A 138 22.48 -26.56 26.08
CA GLU A 138 21.12 -27.07 25.89
C GLU A 138 20.24 -26.08 25.07
N GLN A 139 20.71 -24.84 24.88
CA GLN A 139 19.99 -23.79 24.13
C GLN A 139 19.70 -24.19 22.68
N ASN A 140 18.48 -23.87 22.24
CA ASN A 140 18.04 -23.92 20.85
C ASN A 140 17.79 -22.48 20.40
N TYR A 141 18.31 -22.08 19.23
CA TYR A 141 18.12 -20.74 18.67
C TYR A 141 18.40 -20.67 17.17
N VAL A 142 17.82 -19.67 16.51
CA VAL A 142 18.25 -19.17 15.19
C VAL A 142 18.46 -17.65 15.28
N TYR A 143 19.60 -17.16 14.79
CA TYR A 143 19.94 -15.73 14.88
C TYR A 143 20.78 -15.23 13.72
N TYR A 144 20.77 -13.90 13.55
CA TYR A 144 21.69 -13.19 12.66
C TYR A 144 22.44 -12.08 13.37
N THR A 145 23.77 -12.09 13.29
CA THR A 145 24.62 -10.97 13.71
C THR A 145 25.22 -10.25 12.51
N VAL A 146 25.18 -8.91 12.55
CA VAL A 146 25.80 -8.07 11.50
C VAL A 146 27.32 -8.05 11.58
N GLN A 147 27.90 -8.43 12.72
CA GLN A 147 29.35 -8.55 12.88
C GLN A 147 29.70 -9.62 13.94
N ALA A 148 30.20 -10.77 13.52
CA ALA A 148 30.73 -11.78 14.43
C ALA A 148 32.01 -11.28 15.14
N GLY A 149 32.48 -12.03 16.15
CA GLY A 149 33.75 -11.74 16.84
C GLY A 149 35.01 -11.83 15.96
N GLY A 150 34.91 -12.43 14.76
CA GLY A 150 35.97 -12.44 13.74
C GLY A 150 35.85 -11.34 12.69
N GLY A 151 34.84 -10.46 12.78
CA GLY A 151 34.35 -9.68 11.64
C GLY A 151 33.40 -10.51 10.75
N GLY A 152 32.75 -9.82 9.80
CA GLY A 152 31.77 -10.40 8.89
C GLY A 152 30.39 -10.65 9.52
N GLY A 153 29.32 -10.53 8.73
CA GLY A 153 27.99 -10.96 9.17
C GLY A 153 27.88 -12.48 9.24
N LEU A 154 27.01 -12.99 10.12
CA LEU A 154 26.92 -14.42 10.44
C LEU A 154 25.49 -14.80 10.83
N ALA A 155 24.91 -15.78 10.14
CA ALA A 155 23.76 -16.53 10.63
C ALA A 155 24.21 -17.75 11.43
N VAL A 156 23.50 -18.06 12.51
CA VAL A 156 23.71 -19.28 13.30
C VAL A 156 22.39 -19.96 13.60
N PHE A 157 22.35 -21.26 13.36
CA PHE A 157 21.26 -22.14 13.77
C PHE A 157 21.81 -23.16 14.77
N ALA A 158 21.12 -23.37 15.90
CA ALA A 158 21.55 -24.27 16.96
C ALA A 158 20.38 -25.09 17.53
N ASN A 159 20.63 -26.38 17.77
CA ASN A 159 19.82 -27.19 18.68
C ASN A 159 20.76 -27.80 19.72
N ASN A 160 20.37 -27.83 21.01
CA ASN A 160 21.16 -28.35 22.12
C ASN A 160 22.63 -27.85 22.09
N GLY A 161 22.82 -26.53 21.95
CA GLY A 161 24.13 -25.87 21.85
C GLY A 161 24.96 -26.18 20.59
N ASN A 162 24.52 -27.10 19.72
CA ASN A 162 25.26 -27.53 18.53
C ASN A 162 25.02 -26.61 17.32
N ARG A 163 25.89 -25.62 17.15
CA ARG A 163 25.81 -24.56 16.11
C ARG A 163 26.18 -25.05 14.71
N THR A 164 25.44 -24.59 13.69
CA THR A 164 25.90 -24.45 12.30
C THR A 164 26.00 -22.96 11.99
N GLU A 165 27.05 -22.55 11.28
CA GLU A 165 27.46 -21.15 11.11
C GLU A 165 27.65 -20.81 9.63
N ALA A 166 26.86 -19.86 9.12
CA ALA A 166 26.95 -19.35 7.74
C ALA A 166 27.43 -17.89 7.77
N SER A 167 28.72 -17.67 7.49
CA SER A 167 29.39 -16.37 7.60
C SER A 167 29.68 -15.75 6.23
N HIS A 168 29.65 -14.42 6.15
CA HIS A 168 29.92 -13.67 4.92
C HIS A 168 30.82 -12.43 5.17
N GLY A 169 30.77 -11.44 4.28
CA GLY A 169 31.58 -10.22 4.34
C GLY A 169 31.13 -9.21 5.42
N ASN A 170 31.85 -8.09 5.51
CA ASN A 170 31.51 -6.98 6.41
C ASN A 170 30.50 -6.03 5.75
N PHE A 171 29.60 -5.48 6.56
CA PHE A 171 28.79 -4.32 6.22
C PHE A 171 29.54 -3.01 6.47
N ASN A 172 29.00 -1.89 5.97
CA ASN A 172 29.42 -0.52 6.32
C ASN A 172 28.31 0.15 7.14
N ILE A 173 28.64 1.17 7.94
CA ILE A 173 27.65 2.00 8.62
C ILE A 173 27.02 3.04 7.67
N GLY A 174 25.80 3.47 7.96
CA GLY A 174 25.09 4.52 7.21
C GLY A 174 24.63 4.10 5.80
N GLN A 175 24.54 2.79 5.54
CA GLN A 175 23.96 2.21 4.33
C GLN A 175 22.86 1.21 4.73
N GLN A 176 21.72 1.26 4.03
CA GLN A 176 20.70 0.21 4.09
C GLN A 176 21.20 -1.05 3.35
N TYR A 177 21.01 -2.20 3.97
CA TYR A 177 21.25 -3.53 3.39
C TYR A 177 20.00 -4.39 3.47
N HIS A 178 19.94 -5.39 2.61
CA HIS A 178 18.96 -6.47 2.68
C HIS A 178 19.64 -7.79 3.02
N VAL A 179 19.07 -8.54 3.96
CA VAL A 179 19.50 -9.90 4.32
C VAL A 179 18.30 -10.84 4.32
N ALA A 180 18.47 -12.04 3.77
CA ALA A 180 17.59 -13.16 4.03
C ALA A 180 18.40 -14.34 4.60
N VAL A 181 17.96 -14.88 5.74
CA VAL A 181 18.47 -16.12 6.33
C VAL A 181 17.45 -17.21 6.06
N VAL A 182 17.82 -18.19 5.23
CA VAL A 182 16.97 -19.32 4.84
C VAL A 182 17.41 -20.57 5.61
N VAL A 183 16.44 -21.28 6.18
CA VAL A 183 16.56 -22.58 6.85
C VAL A 183 15.73 -23.58 6.06
N ASP A 184 16.42 -24.56 5.47
CA ASP A 184 15.87 -25.66 4.67
C ASP A 184 16.06 -26.97 5.46
N ASP A 185 15.08 -27.36 6.26
CA ASP A 185 15.05 -28.60 7.08
C ASP A 185 14.31 -29.69 6.30
N ASN A 186 14.90 -30.07 5.16
CA ASN A 186 14.16 -30.61 4.03
C ASN A 186 13.58 -32.03 4.25
N ALA A 187 12.40 -32.10 4.88
CA ALA A 187 11.61 -33.32 5.06
C ALA A 187 11.20 -33.99 3.72
N ASN A 188 11.29 -33.26 2.60
CA ASN A 188 10.97 -33.75 1.26
C ASN A 188 12.17 -34.41 0.54
N GLY A 189 13.39 -34.30 1.09
CA GLY A 189 14.59 -35.00 0.64
C GLY A 189 15.53 -34.15 -0.20
N GLY A 190 16.52 -33.54 0.47
CA GLY A 190 17.61 -32.78 -0.15
C GLY A 190 18.94 -32.97 0.58
N SER A 191 19.57 -31.85 0.92
CA SER A 191 20.56 -31.77 2.00
C SER A 191 20.25 -30.49 2.75
N ASP A 192 19.98 -30.61 4.04
CA ASP A 192 19.46 -29.53 4.87
C ASP A 192 20.44 -28.33 4.87
N THR A 193 19.99 -27.10 4.61
CA THR A 193 20.89 -25.91 4.48
C THR A 193 20.49 -24.71 5.33
N LEU A 194 21.52 -24.09 5.93
CA LEU A 194 21.49 -22.71 6.41
C LEU A 194 22.14 -21.82 5.34
N SER A 195 21.35 -20.96 4.72
CA SER A 195 21.80 -20.04 3.68
C SER A 195 21.63 -18.59 4.07
N VAL A 196 22.61 -17.75 3.71
CA VAL A 196 22.60 -16.30 3.91
C VAL A 196 22.68 -15.63 2.54
N TYR A 197 21.65 -14.86 2.23
CA TYR A 197 21.60 -13.95 1.10
C TYR A 197 21.86 -12.52 1.58
N VAL A 198 22.57 -11.74 0.79
CA VAL A 198 22.79 -10.31 0.99
C VAL A 198 22.47 -9.61 -0.33
N ASP A 199 21.68 -8.53 -0.28
CA ASP A 199 21.30 -7.73 -1.45
C ASP A 199 20.80 -8.61 -2.64
N GLY A 200 19.87 -9.51 -2.31
CA GLY A 200 19.24 -10.46 -3.24
C GLY A 200 20.17 -11.53 -3.83
N SER A 201 21.37 -11.72 -3.26
CA SER A 201 22.42 -12.59 -3.82
C SER A 201 22.92 -13.58 -2.76
N LEU A 202 23.06 -14.86 -3.11
CA LEU A 202 23.57 -15.88 -2.18
C LEU A 202 25.01 -15.54 -1.78
N ALA A 203 25.24 -15.31 -0.49
CA ALA A 203 26.54 -14.96 0.06
C ALA A 203 27.26 -16.19 0.63
N THR A 204 26.55 -17.11 1.29
CA THR A 204 27.08 -18.40 1.78
C THR A 204 25.94 -19.39 2.07
N GLU A 205 26.21 -20.67 1.86
CA GLU A 205 25.33 -21.82 2.08
C GLU A 205 26.12 -22.88 2.87
N VAL A 206 25.55 -23.43 3.95
CA VAL A 206 26.21 -24.42 4.82
C VAL A 206 25.21 -25.52 5.23
N ALA A 207 25.60 -26.78 5.06
CA ALA A 207 24.76 -27.91 5.44
C ALA A 207 24.54 -28.01 6.95
N HIS A 208 23.33 -28.40 7.38
CA HIS A 208 22.99 -28.68 8.77
C HIS A 208 22.40 -30.09 8.99
N ASN A 209 21.78 -30.25 10.16
CA ASN A 209 21.16 -31.48 10.67
C ASN A 209 20.28 -31.13 11.89
N LYS A 210 19.54 -30.02 11.78
CA LYS A 210 18.85 -29.29 12.85
C LYS A 210 17.47 -28.91 12.37
N THR A 211 16.53 -28.82 13.31
CA THR A 211 15.10 -28.63 13.02
C THR A 211 14.53 -27.44 13.76
N LEU A 212 13.57 -26.75 13.12
CA LEU A 212 12.84 -25.63 13.71
C LEU A 212 11.90 -26.11 14.83
N SER A 213 11.46 -27.37 14.79
CA SER A 213 10.68 -28.02 15.86
C SER A 213 11.37 -28.09 17.24
N ALA A 214 12.66 -27.72 17.33
CA ALA A 214 13.38 -27.53 18.59
C ALA A 214 13.43 -26.07 19.10
N ILE A 215 12.95 -25.09 18.32
CA ILE A 215 12.92 -23.65 18.68
C ILE A 215 11.63 -23.34 19.48
N THR A 216 11.44 -24.04 20.59
CA THR A 216 10.28 -23.89 21.50
C THR A 216 10.52 -22.81 22.57
N GLY A 217 11.28 -21.76 22.25
CA GLY A 217 11.76 -20.77 23.21
C GLY A 217 10.93 -19.47 23.21
N ASP A 218 10.72 -18.89 24.39
CA ASP A 218 9.85 -17.73 24.58
C ASP A 218 10.43 -16.36 24.17
N PHE A 219 11.64 -16.30 23.60
CA PHE A 219 12.35 -15.04 23.33
C PHE A 219 12.59 -14.88 21.83
N TYR A 220 11.67 -14.20 21.14
CA TYR A 220 11.84 -13.79 19.73
C TYR A 220 12.14 -12.29 19.70
N LEU A 221 13.43 -11.94 19.59
CA LEU A 221 13.94 -10.59 19.76
C LEU A 221 14.45 -10.01 18.44
N LEU A 222 14.15 -8.73 18.16
CA LEU A 222 14.81 -7.93 17.14
C LEU A 222 15.67 -6.87 17.84
N GLY A 223 16.99 -6.88 17.62
CA GLY A 223 17.93 -5.90 18.19
C GLY A 223 18.61 -6.26 19.53
N GLU A 224 18.08 -7.18 20.33
CA GLU A 224 18.78 -7.75 21.50
C GLU A 224 19.24 -9.19 21.24
N SER A 225 20.31 -9.63 21.91
CA SER A 225 20.68 -11.04 22.00
C SER A 225 20.15 -11.75 23.24
N LEU A 226 19.80 -13.04 23.09
CA LEU A 226 19.67 -14.04 24.15
C LEU A 226 20.89 -14.11 25.09
N ILE A 227 22.08 -13.69 24.65
CA ILE A 227 23.28 -13.58 25.48
C ILE A 227 23.38 -12.16 26.06
N THR A 228 22.99 -12.01 27.34
CA THR A 228 22.98 -10.77 28.16
C THR A 228 24.23 -9.88 28.16
N ALA A 229 25.33 -10.32 27.56
CA ALA A 229 26.63 -9.64 27.53
C ALA A 229 27.07 -9.22 26.11
N ASP A 230 26.35 -9.68 25.08
CA ASP A 230 26.49 -9.18 23.71
C ASP A 230 25.80 -7.80 23.63
N PRO A 231 26.32 -6.83 22.86
CA PRO A 231 25.71 -5.50 22.74
C PRO A 231 24.42 -5.54 21.89
N ASN A 232 23.46 -4.66 22.20
CA ASN A 232 22.28 -4.45 21.35
C ASN A 232 22.67 -3.83 20.00
N PHE A 233 21.87 -4.12 18.97
CA PHE A 233 21.98 -3.51 17.65
C PHE A 233 21.85 -1.99 17.73
N ASN A 234 22.65 -1.27 16.95
CA ASN A 234 22.60 0.18 16.85
C ASN A 234 22.38 0.59 15.39
N GLY A 235 21.18 1.08 15.09
CA GLY A 235 20.72 1.35 13.73
C GLY A 235 19.21 1.21 13.59
N GLN A 236 18.71 1.15 12.36
CA GLN A 236 17.29 1.14 12.05
C GLN A 236 16.88 -0.16 11.33
N ILE A 237 15.67 -0.66 11.58
CA ILE A 237 15.04 -1.76 10.82
C ILE A 237 13.86 -1.17 10.05
N ASN A 238 13.92 -1.23 8.72
CA ASN A 238 12.86 -0.73 7.83
C ASN A 238 11.71 -1.74 7.70
N GLU A 239 12.01 -3.02 7.46
CA GLU A 239 10.99 -4.07 7.41
C GLU A 239 11.59 -5.41 7.86
N PHE A 240 10.77 -6.22 8.54
CA PHE A 240 11.09 -7.61 8.89
C PHE A 240 9.97 -8.56 8.45
N ARG A 241 10.34 -9.70 7.86
CA ARG A 241 9.44 -10.72 7.30
C ARG A 241 9.80 -12.11 7.80
N ILE A 242 8.78 -12.94 7.98
CA ILE A 242 8.91 -14.37 8.27
C ILE A 242 8.08 -15.15 7.22
N TYR A 243 8.64 -16.27 6.76
CA TYR A 243 8.01 -17.23 5.86
C TYR A 243 8.12 -18.63 6.46
N ASP A 244 7.13 -19.51 6.22
CA ASP A 244 7.13 -20.95 6.58
C ASP A 244 7.72 -21.86 5.48
N ASP A 245 8.51 -21.26 4.58
CA ASP A 245 9.08 -21.88 3.38
C ASP A 245 10.54 -21.43 3.18
N ALA A 246 11.32 -22.27 2.52
CA ALA A 246 12.72 -22.00 2.17
C ALA A 246 12.78 -21.20 0.87
N LEU A 247 12.86 -19.86 0.97
CA LEU A 247 12.84 -18.99 -0.22
C LEU A 247 13.96 -19.35 -1.21
N SER A 248 13.56 -19.64 -2.46
CA SER A 248 14.53 -19.91 -3.51
C SER A 248 15.35 -18.67 -3.85
N ALA A 249 16.55 -18.87 -4.42
CA ALA A 249 17.38 -17.77 -4.91
C ALA A 249 16.72 -16.88 -5.98
N ARG A 250 15.62 -17.32 -6.61
CA ARG A 250 14.77 -16.48 -7.48
C ARG A 250 13.91 -15.55 -6.65
N ASP A 251 13.32 -16.05 -5.58
CA ASP A 251 12.27 -15.40 -4.81
C ASP A 251 12.85 -14.42 -3.80
N VAL A 252 13.94 -14.77 -3.09
CA VAL A 252 14.75 -13.81 -2.31
C VAL A 252 15.21 -12.64 -3.19
N ARG A 253 15.60 -12.92 -4.45
CA ARG A 253 16.05 -11.88 -5.38
C ARG A 253 14.90 -11.04 -5.96
N ALA A 254 13.70 -11.61 -6.07
CA ALA A 254 12.50 -10.85 -6.41
C ALA A 254 12.07 -9.95 -5.23
N SER A 255 12.14 -10.48 -4.01
CA SER A 255 11.89 -9.77 -2.76
C SER A 255 12.82 -8.56 -2.60
N TYR A 256 14.13 -8.77 -2.72
CA TYR A 256 15.15 -7.71 -2.74
C TYR A 256 14.87 -6.61 -3.78
N LEU A 257 14.44 -6.99 -4.99
CA LEU A 257 14.16 -6.03 -6.08
C LEU A 257 12.81 -5.30 -5.92
N ALA A 258 11.91 -5.79 -5.07
CA ALA A 258 10.73 -5.06 -4.64
C ALA A 258 11.04 -4.11 -3.47
N GLY A 259 11.91 -4.54 -2.56
CA GLY A 259 12.33 -3.78 -1.38
C GLY A 259 11.44 -4.00 -0.14
N PRO A 260 11.55 -3.11 0.87
CA PRO A 260 10.53 -2.98 1.91
C PRO A 260 9.17 -2.67 1.27
N THR A 261 8.09 -2.87 2.01
CA THR A 261 6.77 -2.35 1.65
C THR A 261 6.86 -0.82 1.66
N PRO A 262 6.59 -0.12 0.54
CA PRO A 262 6.58 1.33 0.54
C PRO A 262 5.61 1.88 1.59
N LEU A 263 5.85 3.12 2.01
CA LEU A 263 4.81 3.95 2.60
C LEU A 263 3.56 3.92 1.72
N ALA A 264 2.38 3.80 2.33
CA ALA A 264 1.11 3.90 1.63
C ALA A 264 0.97 5.32 1.03
N THR A 265 1.32 5.50 -0.24
CA THR A 265 1.42 6.83 -0.85
C THR A 265 0.04 7.39 -1.16
N MET A 266 -0.47 8.23 -0.26
CA MET A 266 -1.67 9.01 -0.49
C MET A 266 -1.39 10.17 -1.45
N ARG A 267 -2.30 10.44 -2.39
CA ARG A 267 -2.29 11.65 -3.22
C ARG A 267 -3.51 12.52 -2.95
N LEU A 268 -3.31 13.84 -3.00
CA LEU A 268 -4.37 14.83 -3.11
C LEU A 268 -4.57 15.17 -4.59
N GLU A 269 -5.69 14.74 -5.16
CA GLU A 269 -6.07 15.10 -6.52
C GLU A 269 -6.88 16.39 -6.50
N VAL A 270 -6.41 17.39 -7.25
CA VAL A 270 -6.94 18.77 -7.22
C VAL A 270 -7.30 19.20 -8.63
N ASP A 271 -8.59 19.41 -8.88
CA ASP A 271 -9.06 19.84 -10.19
C ASP A 271 -8.99 21.36 -10.33
N VAL A 272 -8.02 21.84 -11.11
CA VAL A 272 -7.69 23.28 -11.26
C VAL A 272 -8.69 24.08 -12.10
N VAL A 273 -9.78 23.44 -12.53
CA VAL A 273 -10.87 24.06 -13.33
C VAL A 273 -12.14 24.19 -12.50
N SER A 274 -12.55 23.14 -11.79
CA SER A 274 -13.78 23.08 -10.98
C SER A 274 -13.57 23.46 -9.50
N GLY A 275 -12.34 23.33 -9.00
CA GLY A 275 -11.99 23.50 -7.58
C GLY A 275 -12.17 22.25 -6.73
N GLN A 276 -12.57 21.13 -7.33
CA GLN A 276 -12.80 19.87 -6.60
C GLN A 276 -11.48 19.29 -6.05
N VAL A 277 -11.54 18.74 -4.83
CA VAL A 277 -10.39 18.15 -4.13
C VAL A 277 -10.77 16.77 -3.61
N SER A 278 -9.87 15.80 -3.72
CA SER A 278 -10.07 14.45 -3.18
C SER A 278 -8.76 13.76 -2.76
N ILE A 279 -8.81 12.95 -1.70
CA ILE A 279 -7.70 12.11 -1.23
C ILE A 279 -7.85 10.70 -1.80
N HIS A 280 -6.82 10.20 -2.47
CA HIS A 280 -6.77 8.86 -3.06
C HIS A 280 -5.58 8.07 -2.51
N THR A 281 -5.62 6.75 -2.66
CA THR A 281 -4.46 5.86 -2.54
C THR A 281 -4.36 4.99 -3.80
N ASP A 282 -3.14 4.56 -4.14
CA ASP A 282 -2.91 3.48 -5.13
C ASP A 282 -2.64 2.12 -4.44
N GLU A 283 -2.75 2.06 -3.11
CA GLU A 283 -2.62 0.81 -2.35
C GLU A 283 -3.73 -0.20 -2.66
N LEU A 284 -3.35 -1.48 -2.62
CA LEU A 284 -4.26 -2.61 -2.83
C LEU A 284 -5.08 -2.98 -1.58
N ALA A 285 -4.69 -2.43 -0.42
CA ALA A 285 -5.44 -2.51 0.83
C ALA A 285 -5.99 -1.12 1.17
N PRO A 286 -7.15 -1.01 1.85
CA PRO A 286 -7.61 0.27 2.39
C PRO A 286 -6.60 0.87 3.35
N VAL A 287 -6.43 2.19 3.30
CA VAL A 287 -5.54 2.95 4.17
C VAL A 287 -6.42 3.72 5.18
N PRO A 288 -6.45 3.33 6.46
CA PRO A 288 -7.25 4.01 7.48
C PRO A 288 -6.53 5.29 7.92
N ILE A 289 -6.99 6.46 7.50
CA ILE A 289 -6.43 7.74 7.95
C ILE A 289 -7.24 8.33 9.12
N ASP A 290 -6.55 8.91 10.10
CA ASP A 290 -7.12 9.58 11.28
C ASP A 290 -6.83 11.09 11.33
N TYR A 291 -6.00 11.61 10.44
CA TYR A 291 -5.69 13.04 10.31
C TYR A 291 -5.40 13.42 8.86
N TYR A 292 -5.76 14.65 8.48
CA TYR A 292 -5.15 15.31 7.32
C TYR A 292 -5.06 16.83 7.46
N VAL A 293 -4.11 17.43 6.73
CA VAL A 293 -3.98 18.88 6.53
C VAL A 293 -3.57 19.18 5.10
N ILE A 294 -4.13 20.26 4.56
CA ILE A 294 -3.78 20.83 3.26
C ILE A 294 -3.45 22.31 3.50
N GLU A 295 -2.27 22.76 3.06
CA GLU A 295 -1.84 24.16 3.16
C GLU A 295 -1.69 24.81 1.78
N SER A 296 -1.74 26.14 1.69
CA SER A 296 -1.43 26.96 0.52
C SER A 296 -0.67 28.23 0.95
N ALA A 297 0.46 28.53 0.33
CA ALA A 297 1.21 29.75 0.61
C ALA A 297 0.58 30.99 -0.07
N ALA A 298 -0.11 30.80 -1.19
CA ALA A 298 -0.83 31.81 -1.96
C ALA A 298 -2.19 32.18 -1.34
N GLY A 299 -2.78 31.28 -0.55
CA GLY A 299 -4.13 31.43 -0.02
C GLY A 299 -5.21 30.90 -0.97
N ALA A 300 -4.95 29.77 -1.62
CA ALA A 300 -5.75 29.19 -2.70
C ALA A 300 -6.78 28.13 -2.24
N LEU A 301 -7.05 27.99 -0.94
CA LEU A 301 -8.12 27.12 -0.43
C LEU A 301 -9.44 27.89 -0.27
N ASP A 302 -10.56 27.19 -0.34
CA ASP A 302 -11.90 27.73 -0.13
C ASP A 302 -12.61 26.99 1.02
N ALA A 303 -12.42 27.51 2.24
CA ALA A 303 -13.04 26.94 3.44
C ALA A 303 -14.57 27.15 3.51
N ASP A 304 -15.15 28.02 2.67
CA ASP A 304 -16.61 28.20 2.54
C ASP A 304 -17.21 27.20 1.50
N GLN A 305 -16.37 26.41 0.81
CA GLN A 305 -16.75 25.45 -0.25
C GLN A 305 -16.10 24.07 -0.12
N TRP A 306 -15.21 23.90 0.87
CA TRP A 306 -14.82 22.61 1.45
C TRP A 306 -16.08 21.90 1.97
N ASN A 307 -16.13 20.58 1.80
CA ASN A 307 -17.18 19.71 2.32
C ASN A 307 -16.45 18.67 3.18
N SER A 308 -16.31 18.95 4.46
CA SER A 308 -15.43 18.23 5.39
C SER A 308 -15.92 16.81 5.67
N LEU A 309 -15.09 15.99 6.32
CA LEU A 309 -15.44 14.64 6.75
C LEU A 309 -16.38 14.66 7.99
N ASP A 310 -16.25 15.68 8.84
CA ASP A 310 -17.20 16.03 9.92
C ASP A 310 -18.58 16.42 9.35
N GLU A 311 -18.66 17.33 8.37
CA GLU A 311 -19.92 17.68 7.68
C GLU A 311 -20.56 16.50 6.96
N GLN A 312 -19.75 15.58 6.41
CA GLN A 312 -20.22 14.31 5.84
C GLN A 312 -20.72 13.33 6.92
N GLY A 313 -20.42 13.58 8.20
CA GLY A 313 -20.66 12.65 9.31
C GLY A 313 -19.90 11.33 9.15
N ARG A 314 -18.76 11.35 8.45
CA ARG A 314 -18.14 10.16 7.89
C ARG A 314 -17.57 9.26 8.99
N ASP A 315 -17.97 7.99 8.94
CA ASP A 315 -17.57 6.91 9.85
C ASP A 315 -17.72 7.22 11.36
N ALA A 316 -18.54 8.22 11.71
CA ALA A 316 -18.76 8.67 13.08
C ALA A 316 -19.36 7.56 13.97
N HIS A 317 -18.83 7.39 15.17
CA HIS A 317 -19.25 6.37 16.15
C HIS A 317 -19.95 6.97 17.39
N GLY A 318 -19.94 8.30 17.54
CA GLY A 318 -20.72 9.00 18.56
C GLY A 318 -20.59 10.53 18.46
N PRO A 319 -21.38 11.29 19.23
CA PRO A 319 -21.35 12.76 19.27
C PRO A 319 -20.44 13.32 20.39
N GLY A 320 -19.53 12.51 20.93
CA GLY A 320 -18.55 12.94 21.92
C GLY A 320 -17.23 13.38 21.26
N PRO A 321 -16.39 14.18 21.94
CA PRO A 321 -15.13 14.63 21.37
C PRO A 321 -14.25 13.48 20.88
N GLY A 322 -13.74 13.59 19.66
CA GLY A 322 -12.93 12.57 18.99
C GLY A 322 -13.68 11.33 18.48
N GLN A 323 -15.01 11.27 18.59
CA GLN A 323 -15.83 10.12 18.16
C GLN A 323 -16.37 10.24 16.71
N ALA A 324 -15.94 11.28 16.01
CA ALA A 324 -16.06 11.53 14.59
C ALA A 324 -14.78 12.26 14.13
N TRP A 325 -14.69 12.57 12.84
CA TRP A 325 -13.82 13.66 12.37
C TRP A 325 -14.24 14.98 13.03
N GLU A 326 -13.27 15.83 13.33
CA GLU A 326 -13.46 17.17 13.90
C GLU A 326 -12.64 18.18 13.08
N GLU A 327 -13.28 19.26 12.61
CA GLU A 327 -12.59 20.37 11.93
C GLU A 327 -11.70 21.19 12.88
N ALA A 328 -10.59 21.71 12.36
CA ALA A 328 -9.79 22.68 13.10
C ALA A 328 -10.44 24.08 13.13
N ASP A 329 -10.66 24.61 14.34
CA ASP A 329 -11.21 25.93 14.73
C ASP A 329 -10.74 27.18 13.91
N LEU A 330 -9.67 27.05 13.11
CA LEU A 330 -9.01 28.15 12.41
C LEU A 330 -8.70 27.84 10.93
N SER A 331 -9.34 26.82 10.34
CA SER A 331 -9.32 26.54 8.90
C SER A 331 -9.67 27.79 8.07
N ASN A 332 -8.93 28.06 7.00
CA ASN A 332 -9.07 29.24 6.14
C ASN A 332 -8.35 29.06 4.78
N ALA A 333 -8.31 30.11 3.96
CA ALA A 333 -7.72 30.07 2.62
C ALA A 333 -6.24 29.63 2.55
N ASN A 334 -5.46 29.74 3.64
CA ASN A 334 -4.09 29.27 3.71
C ASN A 334 -3.93 27.83 4.25
N TRP A 335 -4.91 27.26 4.95
CA TRP A 335 -4.85 25.87 5.43
C TRP A 335 -6.23 25.34 5.86
N ILE A 336 -6.47 24.04 5.66
CA ILE A 336 -7.64 23.29 6.17
C ILE A 336 -7.17 21.95 6.75
N SER A 337 -7.80 21.46 7.82
CA SER A 337 -7.44 20.16 8.44
C SER A 337 -8.55 19.58 9.31
N GLU A 338 -8.56 18.24 9.43
CA GLU A 338 -9.44 17.49 10.34
C GLU A 338 -8.68 16.39 11.09
N LEU A 339 -9.22 15.97 12.24
CA LEU A 339 -8.69 14.89 13.09
C LEU A 339 -9.83 13.98 13.58
N TYR A 340 -9.65 12.65 13.55
CA TYR A 340 -10.56 11.66 14.14
C TYR A 340 -9.87 10.91 15.30
N LEU A 341 -9.74 11.58 16.45
CA LEU A 341 -8.90 11.18 17.58
C LEU A 341 -9.13 9.74 18.14
N THR A 342 -10.32 9.14 17.98
CA THR A 342 -10.58 7.75 18.41
C THR A 342 -11.11 6.84 17.30
N GLY A 343 -10.84 7.17 16.04
CA GLY A 343 -11.31 6.42 14.88
C GLY A 343 -10.41 6.64 13.66
N ALA A 344 -10.94 6.38 12.47
CA ALA A 344 -10.29 6.59 11.18
C ALA A 344 -11.35 6.45 10.07
N SER A 345 -11.02 6.90 8.86
CA SER A 345 -11.75 6.55 7.63
C SER A 345 -10.83 5.83 6.65
N ASP A 346 -11.31 4.71 6.11
CA ASP A 346 -10.64 3.98 5.04
C ASP A 346 -10.66 4.79 3.73
N VAL A 347 -9.49 4.86 3.08
CA VAL A 347 -9.34 5.28 1.69
C VAL A 347 -8.91 4.06 0.87
N SER A 348 -9.63 3.76 -0.21
CA SER A 348 -9.25 2.71 -1.16
C SER A 348 -9.10 3.29 -2.57
N SER A 349 -8.37 2.58 -3.44
CA SER A 349 -8.16 2.99 -4.83
C SER A 349 -9.45 3.06 -5.67
N ASP A 350 -10.55 2.50 -5.18
CA ASP A 350 -11.89 2.59 -5.79
C ASP A 350 -12.89 3.48 -5.03
N GLN A 351 -12.57 3.93 -3.80
CA GLN A 351 -13.39 4.85 -2.98
C GLN A 351 -12.52 5.95 -2.33
N PRO A 352 -12.08 6.96 -3.11
CA PRO A 352 -11.36 8.12 -2.56
C PRO A 352 -12.25 8.98 -1.63
N LEU A 353 -11.62 9.78 -0.77
CA LEU A 353 -12.33 10.76 0.06
C LEU A 353 -12.53 12.05 -0.74
N ALA A 354 -13.78 12.40 -1.04
CA ALA A 354 -14.11 13.69 -1.64
C ALA A 354 -14.19 14.78 -0.56
N LEU A 355 -13.53 15.92 -0.80
CA LEU A 355 -13.50 17.07 0.12
C LEU A 355 -14.28 18.28 -0.44
N GLY A 356 -15.18 18.05 -1.40
CA GLY A 356 -15.91 19.12 -2.07
C GLY A 356 -15.02 20.03 -2.91
N ARG A 357 -15.34 21.32 -2.93
CA ARG A 357 -14.69 22.34 -3.79
C ARG A 357 -13.67 23.16 -2.99
N ALA A 358 -12.81 22.47 -2.23
CA ALA A 358 -11.87 23.08 -1.28
C ALA A 358 -10.71 23.88 -1.93
N TYR A 359 -10.55 23.85 -3.26
CA TYR A 359 -9.55 24.66 -3.97
C TYR A 359 -10.22 25.82 -4.72
N ASN A 360 -9.66 27.02 -4.58
CA ASN A 360 -10.09 28.23 -5.29
C ASN A 360 -9.21 28.47 -6.52
N PRO A 361 -9.64 28.09 -7.74
CA PRO A 361 -8.82 28.21 -8.94
C PRO A 361 -8.54 29.67 -9.36
N GLU A 362 -9.31 30.65 -8.87
CA GLU A 362 -9.13 32.07 -9.24
C GLU A 362 -7.90 32.71 -8.57
N VAL A 363 -7.35 32.11 -7.52
CA VAL A 363 -6.22 32.69 -6.75
C VAL A 363 -4.89 32.60 -7.51
N LEU A 364 -4.62 31.46 -8.15
CA LEU A 364 -3.42 31.23 -8.97
C LEU A 364 -3.72 31.28 -10.48
N GLY A 365 -4.99 31.24 -10.86
CA GLY A 365 -5.48 31.34 -12.24
C GLY A 365 -5.98 29.99 -12.75
N ARG A 366 -7.28 29.92 -13.08
CA ARG A 366 -7.96 28.68 -13.46
C ARG A 366 -7.25 27.95 -14.61
N GLY A 367 -7.09 26.64 -14.48
CA GLY A 367 -6.29 25.82 -15.40
C GLY A 367 -4.77 25.83 -15.11
N THR A 368 -4.32 26.44 -14.02
CA THR A 368 -2.91 26.46 -13.59
C THR A 368 -2.71 25.60 -12.33
N ASP A 369 -1.65 24.80 -12.33
CA ASP A 369 -1.14 24.06 -11.17
C ASP A 369 -1.04 24.98 -9.93
N GLY A 370 -1.51 24.47 -8.79
CA GLY A 370 -1.54 25.21 -7.52
C GLY A 370 -0.20 25.18 -6.76
N ASP A 371 -0.25 25.64 -5.52
CA ASP A 371 0.90 25.66 -4.58
C ASP A 371 0.64 24.84 -3.30
N LEU A 372 -0.33 23.93 -3.35
CA LEU A 372 -0.78 23.20 -2.17
C LEU A 372 0.26 22.18 -1.69
N THR A 373 0.31 21.99 -0.37
CA THR A 373 1.01 20.85 0.27
C THR A 373 0.02 20.01 1.07
N PHE A 374 0.19 18.69 1.04
CA PHE A 374 -0.72 17.73 1.66
C PHE A 374 0.02 16.83 2.66
N GLN A 375 -0.52 16.71 3.88
CA GLN A 375 -0.06 15.77 4.89
C GLN A 375 -1.23 15.02 5.51
N TYR A 376 -0.96 13.81 6.01
CA TYR A 376 -1.94 12.91 6.61
C TYR A 376 -1.28 12.09 7.72
N ALA A 377 -2.08 11.44 8.57
CA ALA A 377 -1.62 10.31 9.38
C ALA A 377 -2.51 9.10 9.12
N VAL A 378 -1.88 7.93 9.13
CA VAL A 378 -2.54 6.61 9.20
C VAL A 378 -2.83 6.32 10.67
N GLN A 379 -3.93 5.62 10.97
CA GLN A 379 -4.42 5.44 12.33
C GLN A 379 -3.34 5.04 13.34
N GLY A 380 -3.10 5.90 14.34
CA GLY A 380 -2.10 5.67 15.39
C GLY A 380 -0.62 5.80 14.96
N GLY A 381 -0.38 6.21 13.70
CA GLY A 381 0.95 6.44 13.14
C GLY A 381 1.48 7.87 13.33
N SER A 382 2.51 8.21 12.56
CA SER A 382 3.09 9.56 12.51
C SER A 382 2.72 10.27 11.19
N LEU A 383 2.88 11.61 11.17
CA LEU A 383 2.59 12.44 10.00
C LEU A 383 3.43 12.05 8.78
N ALA A 384 2.75 11.80 7.67
CA ALA A 384 3.30 11.57 6.35
C ALA A 384 2.98 12.75 5.42
N THR A 385 3.81 12.95 4.39
CA THR A 385 3.55 13.92 3.31
C THR A 385 3.08 13.17 2.08
N GLY A 386 1.94 13.58 1.52
CA GLY A 386 1.38 12.98 0.30
C GLY A 386 1.78 13.73 -0.96
N GLU A 387 1.55 13.11 -2.12
CA GLU A 387 1.68 13.82 -3.40
C GLU A 387 0.50 14.78 -3.60
N VAL A 388 0.70 15.88 -4.33
CA VAL A 388 -0.39 16.74 -4.82
C VAL A 388 -0.38 16.68 -6.34
N VAL A 389 -1.50 16.23 -6.92
CA VAL A 389 -1.66 16.01 -8.36
C VAL A 389 -2.71 16.97 -8.90
N TYR A 390 -2.27 17.93 -9.71
CA TYR A 390 -3.16 18.86 -10.42
C TYR A 390 -3.73 18.22 -11.68
N VAL A 391 -5.05 18.26 -11.82
CA VAL A 391 -5.79 17.74 -12.97
C VAL A 391 -6.71 18.82 -13.57
N SER A 392 -7.00 18.71 -14.85
CA SER A 392 -7.91 19.63 -15.56
C SER A 392 -9.01 18.84 -16.26
N SER A 393 -10.05 18.48 -15.52
CA SER A 393 -11.19 17.73 -16.04
C SER A 393 -12.10 18.65 -16.86
N PRO A 394 -12.55 18.23 -18.07
CA PRO A 394 -13.55 18.98 -18.81
C PRO A 394 -14.90 18.92 -18.09
N VAL A 395 -15.39 20.06 -17.60
CA VAL A 395 -16.71 20.16 -16.96
C VAL A 395 -17.80 19.97 -18.01
N ALA A 396 -18.74 19.06 -17.77
CA ALA A 396 -19.80 18.77 -18.72
C ALA A 396 -20.79 19.94 -18.81
N GLY A 397 -20.86 20.59 -19.99
CA GLY A 397 -21.65 21.80 -20.21
C GLY A 397 -20.84 23.11 -20.16
N ASP A 398 -19.61 23.07 -19.66
CA ASP A 398 -18.62 24.15 -19.87
C ASP A 398 -18.12 24.03 -21.32
N PHE A 399 -18.47 25.00 -22.16
CA PHE A 399 -18.06 25.02 -23.56
C PHE A 399 -17.01 26.09 -23.84
N ASN A 400 -16.70 26.93 -22.86
CA ASN A 400 -15.78 28.05 -23.00
C ASN A 400 -14.41 27.77 -22.35
N GLY A 401 -14.35 26.84 -21.41
CA GLY A 401 -13.17 26.41 -20.66
C GLY A 401 -12.92 27.17 -19.36
N ASP A 402 -13.89 27.94 -18.86
CA ASP A 402 -13.77 28.71 -17.62
C ASP A 402 -14.34 28.00 -16.37
N GLY A 403 -14.65 26.71 -16.47
CA GLY A 403 -15.04 25.87 -15.34
C GLY A 403 -16.34 26.30 -14.65
N GLN A 404 -17.20 27.03 -15.36
CA GLN A 404 -18.58 27.31 -14.98
C GLN A 404 -19.51 26.74 -16.06
N VAL A 405 -20.80 26.62 -15.74
CA VAL A 405 -21.83 26.21 -16.70
C VAL A 405 -22.93 27.26 -16.64
N ASP A 406 -22.79 28.29 -17.47
CA ASP A 406 -23.49 29.57 -17.31
C ASP A 406 -24.12 30.08 -18.63
N GLY A 407 -24.61 31.32 -18.65
CA GLY A 407 -25.19 31.92 -19.86
C GLY A 407 -24.19 32.18 -21.01
N VAL A 408 -22.89 32.27 -20.72
CA VAL A 408 -21.80 32.39 -21.72
C VAL A 408 -21.67 31.07 -22.49
N ASP A 409 -21.71 29.93 -21.80
CA ASP A 409 -21.70 28.60 -22.40
C ASP A 409 -22.92 28.36 -23.27
N PHE A 410 -24.12 28.70 -22.78
CA PHE A 410 -25.33 28.62 -23.60
C PHE A 410 -25.22 29.43 -24.89
N LEU A 411 -24.65 30.64 -24.81
CA LEU A 411 -24.38 31.47 -25.98
C LEU A 411 -23.28 30.88 -26.89
N LEU A 412 -22.38 30.06 -26.37
CA LEU A 412 -21.33 29.37 -27.14
C LEU A 412 -21.87 28.12 -27.84
N TRP A 413 -22.66 27.31 -27.13
CA TRP A 413 -23.50 26.26 -27.68
C TRP A 413 -24.39 26.76 -28.81
N GLN A 414 -25.14 27.86 -28.61
CA GLN A 414 -25.96 28.47 -29.65
C GLN A 414 -25.17 28.89 -30.91
N ARG A 415 -23.87 29.18 -30.79
CA ARG A 415 -23.01 29.53 -31.93
C ARG A 415 -22.42 28.33 -32.66
N GLN A 416 -22.32 27.18 -31.99
CA GLN A 416 -21.65 25.97 -32.49
C GLN A 416 -22.60 24.77 -32.73
N PHE A 417 -23.89 24.94 -32.42
CA PHE A 417 -24.92 23.91 -32.60
C PHE A 417 -25.00 23.42 -34.05
N GLY A 418 -24.71 22.14 -34.27
CA GLY A 418 -24.67 21.51 -35.59
C GLY A 418 -23.31 21.62 -36.32
N GLU A 419 -22.31 22.29 -35.73
CA GLU A 419 -20.91 22.26 -36.20
C GLU A 419 -20.02 21.41 -35.29
N SER A 420 -19.97 21.72 -33.99
CA SER A 420 -19.13 21.03 -32.99
C SER A 420 -19.84 20.69 -31.68
N LEU A 421 -21.07 21.17 -31.47
CA LEU A 421 -21.93 20.84 -30.34
C LEU A 421 -23.34 20.44 -30.84
N ASP A 422 -24.06 19.60 -30.11
CA ASP A 422 -25.40 19.12 -30.48
C ASP A 422 -26.43 19.14 -29.33
N ALA A 423 -27.50 18.34 -29.44
CA ALA A 423 -28.59 18.29 -28.48
C ALA A 423 -28.26 17.47 -27.20
N GLN A 424 -27.27 16.59 -27.25
CA GLN A 424 -26.73 15.91 -26.07
C GLN A 424 -25.86 16.87 -25.25
N ASP A 425 -25.06 17.71 -25.90
CA ASP A 425 -24.31 18.77 -25.22
C ASP A 425 -25.25 19.76 -24.53
N TYR A 426 -26.35 20.14 -25.20
CA TYR A 426 -27.39 20.97 -24.56
C TYR A 426 -27.96 20.33 -23.29
N ALA A 427 -28.18 19.02 -23.28
CA ALA A 427 -28.66 18.30 -22.11
C ALA A 427 -27.60 18.21 -20.99
N ALA A 428 -26.31 18.19 -21.33
CA ALA A 428 -25.23 18.31 -20.34
C ALA A 428 -25.21 19.71 -19.71
N TRP A 429 -25.36 20.76 -20.52
CA TRP A 429 -25.52 22.13 -20.02
C TRP A 429 -26.79 22.30 -19.17
N GLU A 430 -27.95 21.80 -19.59
CA GLU A 430 -29.18 21.86 -18.77
C GLU A 430 -29.06 21.09 -17.45
N ALA A 431 -28.22 20.05 -17.39
CA ALA A 431 -28.00 19.25 -16.18
C ALA A 431 -27.00 19.87 -15.19
N ALA A 432 -26.19 20.84 -15.62
CA ALA A 432 -25.19 21.53 -14.78
C ALA A 432 -25.39 23.05 -14.70
N PHE A 433 -26.35 23.64 -15.42
CA PHE A 433 -26.54 25.08 -15.48
C PHE A 433 -26.89 25.68 -14.12
N GLY A 434 -25.99 26.53 -13.61
CA GLY A 434 -26.12 27.14 -12.29
C GLY A 434 -25.76 26.23 -11.11
N GLU A 435 -25.35 24.99 -11.35
CA GLU A 435 -24.72 24.15 -10.34
C GLU A 435 -23.25 24.60 -10.18
N PRO A 436 -22.78 24.98 -8.97
CA PRO A 436 -21.36 24.97 -8.68
C PRO A 436 -20.89 23.52 -8.78
N SER A 437 -19.98 23.26 -9.73
CA SER A 437 -19.56 21.93 -10.19
C SER A 437 -19.40 20.88 -9.08
N GLY A 438 -20.33 19.91 -9.01
CA GLY A 438 -20.17 18.69 -8.24
C GLY A 438 -20.96 18.58 -6.93
N GLN A 439 -22.26 18.92 -6.91
CA GLN A 439 -23.12 18.30 -5.89
C GLN A 439 -23.11 16.78 -6.08
N ALA A 440 -22.55 16.06 -5.10
CA ALA A 440 -22.62 14.60 -5.06
C ALA A 440 -24.09 14.16 -5.05
N SER A 441 -24.50 13.33 -6.01
CA SER A 441 -25.90 12.91 -6.13
C SER A 441 -26.31 12.11 -4.89
N SER A 442 -27.07 12.75 -3.98
CA SER A 442 -27.54 12.11 -2.75
C SER A 442 -28.22 10.79 -3.09
N THR A 443 -27.69 9.67 -2.58
CA THR A 443 -28.21 8.33 -2.88
C THR A 443 -29.70 8.29 -2.57
N ALA A 444 -30.51 7.93 -3.57
CA ALA A 444 -31.97 8.01 -3.46
C ALA A 444 -32.46 7.28 -2.20
N VAL A 445 -33.03 8.04 -1.26
CA VAL A 445 -33.58 7.51 0.00
C VAL A 445 -34.53 6.36 -0.33
N PRO A 446 -34.29 5.13 0.15
CA PRO A 446 -35.13 4.00 -0.19
C PRO A 446 -36.57 4.24 0.29
N GLU A 447 -37.49 4.50 -0.64
CA GLU A 447 -38.90 4.70 -0.30
C GLU A 447 -39.42 3.47 0.47
N PRO A 448 -40.04 3.63 1.65
CA PRO A 448 -40.58 2.51 2.40
C PRO A 448 -41.70 1.85 1.59
N SER A 449 -41.39 0.68 1.03
CA SER A 449 -42.10 0.06 -0.09
C SER A 449 -43.63 0.18 0.00
N ALA A 450 -44.24 0.83 -1.00
CA ALA A 450 -45.66 1.24 -1.02
C ALA A 450 -46.71 0.11 -0.88
N TRP A 451 -46.26 -1.15 -0.82
CA TRP A 451 -47.08 -2.35 -0.61
C TRP A 451 -47.85 -2.36 0.72
N LEU A 452 -47.38 -1.66 1.76
CA LEU A 452 -48.07 -1.60 3.05
C LEU A 452 -49.37 -0.77 3.02
N LEU A 453 -49.48 0.22 2.11
CA LEU A 453 -50.71 1.02 1.97
C LEU A 453 -51.80 0.31 1.14
N ALA A 454 -51.44 -0.63 0.27
CA ALA A 454 -52.39 -1.40 -0.53
C ALA A 454 -53.27 -2.35 0.30
N LEU A 455 -52.77 -2.85 1.45
CA LEU A 455 -53.49 -3.80 2.30
C LEU A 455 -54.58 -3.15 3.18
N ALA A 456 -54.56 -1.84 3.38
CA ALA A 456 -55.54 -1.14 4.21
C ALA A 456 -56.95 -1.02 3.58
N ILE A 457 -57.06 -1.12 2.25
CA ILE A 457 -58.29 -0.77 1.51
C ILE A 457 -59.29 -1.94 1.40
N VAL A 458 -58.84 -3.19 1.58
CA VAL A 458 -59.71 -4.39 1.43
C VAL A 458 -60.51 -4.72 2.70
N ALA A 459 -60.12 -4.21 3.87
CA ALA A 459 -60.77 -4.52 5.16
C ALA A 459 -61.99 -3.64 5.50
N GLY A 460 -62.39 -2.71 4.61
CA GLY A 460 -63.33 -1.61 4.90
C GLY A 460 -64.81 -1.80 4.51
N ALA A 461 -65.28 -3.00 4.17
CA ALA A 461 -66.59 -3.19 3.50
C ALA A 461 -67.61 -4.06 4.27
N ARG A 462 -68.40 -3.45 5.17
CA ARG A 462 -69.76 -3.92 5.55
C ARG A 462 -70.61 -2.79 6.17
N PRO A 463 -71.95 -2.88 6.14
CA PRO A 463 -72.78 -1.69 5.90
C PRO A 463 -73.31 -0.98 7.17
N ILE A 464 -73.48 0.34 7.04
CA ILE A 464 -74.26 1.16 7.96
C ILE A 464 -75.76 0.95 7.68
N VAL A 465 -76.48 0.42 8.67
CA VAL A 465 -77.95 0.44 8.70
C VAL A 465 -78.39 1.68 9.49
N ALA A 466 -79.30 2.47 8.91
CA ALA A 466 -79.72 3.74 9.51
C ALA A 466 -80.66 3.57 10.71
N SER A 467 -80.40 4.33 11.77
CA SER A 467 -81.40 4.74 12.77
C SER A 467 -81.49 6.28 12.79
N ARG A 468 -82.62 6.82 13.23
CA ARG A 468 -83.00 8.24 13.05
C ARG A 468 -83.35 8.91 14.38
N HIS A 469 -82.84 10.14 14.56
CA HIS A 469 -83.19 11.08 15.63
C HIS A 469 -82.82 10.60 17.07
N ALA A 470 -82.61 11.47 18.07
CA ALA A 470 -83.02 12.87 18.20
C ALA A 470 -81.98 13.76 18.93
N LEU A 471 -82.34 15.02 19.15
CA LEU A 471 -81.57 16.06 19.85
C LEU A 471 -81.39 15.76 21.35
N GLY A 472 -80.43 16.41 22.01
CA GLY A 472 -80.65 16.88 23.39
C GLY A 472 -79.43 17.09 24.29
N LEU A 473 -79.12 18.37 24.54
CA LEU A 473 -78.56 18.96 25.77
C LEU A 473 -77.72 18.10 26.77
N ALA A 474 -76.42 18.44 26.82
CA ALA A 474 -75.78 19.20 27.90
C ALA A 474 -75.91 18.80 29.40
N LEU A 475 -74.75 18.89 30.09
CA LEU A 475 -74.55 18.88 31.56
C LEU A 475 -74.79 17.50 32.25
N PHE A 476 -74.14 17.13 33.36
CA PHE A 476 -73.44 17.91 34.40
C PHE A 476 -72.35 17.07 35.10
N ARG A 477 -71.31 17.72 35.63
CA ARG A 477 -70.28 17.23 36.58
C ARG A 477 -69.26 16.22 36.04
#